data_AF-A0A4S1FM84-F1
#
_entry.id   AF-A0A4S1FM84-F1
#
_cell.length_a   1.000
_cell.length_b   1.000
_cell.length_c   1.000
_cell.angle_alpha   90.00
_cell.angle_beta   90.00
_cell.angle_gamma   90.00
#
_symmetry.space_group_name_H-M   'P 1'
#
loop_
_entity.id
_entity.type
_entity.pdbx_description
1 polymer ?
#
loop_
_entity_poly.entity_id
_entity_poly.type
_entity_poly.pdbx_seq_one_letter_code
_entity_poly.pdbx_strand_id
1 'polypeptide(L)'
;MGEHPRFWVAFSILLASLALAMFMSVVLTIRAHAAPMPSPPIVHITNDGGGSVTEYYQRYKALSNAGTEIHFHGWCMSACTMFLFTEFTGIKACADPGAMFGFHKPFQMKSDRKTALRTKAAVRSARQIWSLYLESLPPLLRQYLKRVRVPSPTAGDETNTMLIIPAEMLLPRCSNTVAAQ
;
A
#
# COMPACT_ATOMS: atom_id res chain seq x y z
N MET A 1 -55.64 8.32 53.61
CA MET A 1 -54.42 8.65 52.84
C MET A 1 -54.36 7.65 51.69
N GLY A 2 -54.88 8.00 50.51
CA GLY A 2 -54.86 7.13 49.34
C GLY A 2 -54.33 7.94 48.16
N GLU A 3 -53.14 7.63 47.70
CA GLU A 3 -52.55 8.33 46.57
C GLU A 3 -53.28 7.97 45.28
N HIS A 4 -53.56 8.97 44.45
CA HIS A 4 -54.31 8.79 43.21
C HIS A 4 -53.43 8.09 42.15
N PRO A 5 -53.88 6.97 41.55
CA PRO A 5 -53.09 6.20 40.58
C PRO A 5 -52.68 7.01 39.34
N ARG A 6 -53.41 8.08 39.01
CA ARG A 6 -53.08 9.01 37.91
C ARG A 6 -51.79 9.79 38.16
N PHE A 7 -51.46 10.06 39.43
CA PHE A 7 -50.23 10.75 39.82
C PHE A 7 -49.01 9.88 39.52
N TRP A 8 -49.04 8.61 39.91
CA TRP A 8 -47.95 7.66 39.67
C TRP A 8 -47.70 7.40 38.18
N VAL A 9 -48.77 7.27 37.37
CA VAL A 9 -48.61 7.13 35.91
C VAL A 9 -47.97 8.38 35.29
N ALA A 10 -48.44 9.58 35.65
CA ALA A 10 -47.87 10.82 35.14
C ALA A 10 -46.39 11.00 35.57
N PHE A 11 -46.08 10.67 36.82
CA PHE A 11 -44.73 10.72 37.36
C PHE A 11 -43.77 9.74 36.64
N SER A 12 -44.21 8.50 36.37
CA SER A 12 -43.43 7.53 35.61
C SER A 12 -43.21 7.94 34.15
N ILE A 13 -44.21 8.52 33.49
CA ILE A 13 -44.07 9.04 32.11
C ILE A 13 -43.06 10.19 32.09
N LEU A 14 -43.12 11.11 33.06
CA LEU A 14 -42.21 12.25 33.14
C LEU A 14 -40.76 11.77 33.35
N LEU A 15 -40.54 10.84 34.28
CA LEU A 15 -39.22 10.23 34.53
C LEU A 15 -38.66 9.53 33.29
N ALA A 16 -39.49 8.76 32.57
CA ALA A 16 -39.07 8.08 31.35
C ALA A 16 -38.70 9.07 30.24
N SER A 17 -39.47 10.14 30.06
CA SER A 17 -39.19 11.19 29.07
C SER A 17 -37.90 11.94 29.37
N LEU A 18 -37.63 12.26 30.65
CA LEU A 18 -36.40 12.93 31.08
C LEU A 18 -35.18 12.02 30.90
N ALA A 19 -35.29 10.73 31.25
CA ALA A 19 -34.23 9.75 31.04
C ALA A 19 -33.90 9.58 29.55
N LEU A 20 -34.92 9.53 28.68
CA LEU A 20 -34.74 9.44 27.23
C LEU A 20 -34.09 10.70 26.65
N ALA A 21 -34.51 11.88 27.10
CA ALA A 21 -33.93 13.16 26.67
C ALA A 21 -32.45 13.29 27.09
N MET A 22 -32.10 12.89 28.32
CA MET A 22 -30.72 12.85 28.77
C MET A 22 -29.88 11.85 27.96
N PHE A 23 -30.41 10.65 27.72
CA PHE A 23 -29.71 9.64 26.92
C PHE A 23 -29.46 10.12 25.48
N MET A 24 -30.48 10.69 24.82
CA MET A 24 -30.32 11.25 23.48
C MET A 24 -29.33 12.41 23.44
N SER A 25 -29.37 13.33 24.41
CA SER A 25 -28.42 14.45 24.52
C SER A 25 -26.97 13.96 24.67
N VAL A 26 -26.74 12.93 25.50
CA VAL A 26 -25.42 12.30 25.65
C VAL A 26 -24.96 11.65 24.35
N VAL A 27 -25.82 10.93 23.64
CA VAL A 27 -25.46 10.31 22.35
C VAL A 27 -25.13 11.35 21.28
N LEU A 28 -25.90 12.44 21.21
CA LEU A 28 -25.68 13.55 20.28
C LEU A 28 -24.36 14.29 20.56
N THR A 29 -24.05 14.55 21.83
CA THR A 29 -22.78 15.20 22.22
C THR A 29 -21.57 14.29 21.97
N ILE A 30 -21.66 12.99 22.22
CA ILE A 30 -20.59 12.02 21.88
C ILE A 30 -20.32 12.01 20.36
N ARG A 31 -21.37 12.02 19.53
CA ARG A 31 -21.21 12.03 18.07
C ARG A 31 -20.66 13.35 17.54
N ALA A 32 -21.05 14.48 18.12
CA ALA A 32 -20.56 15.80 17.71
C ALA A 32 -19.06 16.01 18.00
N HIS A 33 -18.50 15.29 18.99
CA HIS A 33 -17.08 15.38 19.36
C HIS A 33 -16.22 14.24 18.81
N ALA A 34 -16.78 13.35 18.00
CA ALA A 34 -15.98 12.37 17.27
C ALA A 34 -15.20 13.13 16.18
N ALA A 35 -13.90 13.35 16.40
CA ALA A 35 -13.02 13.92 15.39
C ALA A 35 -13.07 13.05 14.12
N PRO A 36 -13.10 13.65 12.91
CA PRO A 36 -12.93 12.88 11.68
C PRO A 36 -11.65 12.07 11.80
N MET A 37 -11.71 10.76 11.51
CA MET A 37 -10.49 9.98 11.41
C MET A 37 -9.61 10.62 10.32
N PRO A 38 -8.30 10.83 10.57
CA PRO A 38 -7.40 11.34 9.55
C PRO A 38 -7.54 10.51 8.27
N SER A 39 -7.66 11.18 7.13
CA SER A 39 -7.57 10.48 5.85
C SER A 39 -6.20 9.78 5.76
N PRO A 40 -6.12 8.58 5.17
CA PRO A 40 -4.85 7.94 4.89
C PRO A 40 -3.90 8.92 4.20
N PRO A 41 -2.61 8.97 4.56
CA PRO A 41 -1.66 9.76 3.81
C PRO A 41 -1.62 9.26 2.36
N ILE A 42 -1.71 10.19 1.40
CA ILE A 42 -1.54 9.88 -0.03
C ILE A 42 -0.08 10.17 -0.40
N VAL A 43 0.59 9.18 -0.98
CA VAL A 43 1.97 9.28 -1.45
C VAL A 43 2.00 9.12 -2.96
N HIS A 44 2.56 10.10 -3.65
CA HIS A 44 2.76 10.05 -5.08
C HIS A 44 4.15 9.49 -5.40
N ILE A 45 4.21 8.47 -6.26
CA ILE A 45 5.46 7.91 -6.78
C ILE A 45 5.51 8.19 -8.28
N THR A 46 6.45 9.05 -8.68
CA THR A 46 6.59 9.52 -10.06
C THR A 46 7.94 9.14 -10.63
N ASN A 47 7.97 8.39 -11.73
CA ASN A 47 9.19 8.08 -12.49
C ASN A 47 10.35 7.59 -11.59
N ASP A 48 10.08 6.55 -10.81
CA ASP A 48 10.99 6.00 -9.80
C ASP A 48 11.80 4.81 -10.38
N GLY A 49 13.13 4.93 -10.39
CA GLY A 49 14.03 3.95 -11.01
C GLY A 49 14.38 2.76 -10.13
N GLY A 50 13.95 2.80 -8.88
CA GLY A 50 14.40 1.91 -7.83
C GLY A 50 15.80 2.27 -7.33
N GLY A 51 16.38 1.34 -6.58
CA GLY A 51 17.66 1.56 -5.90
C GLY A 51 17.94 0.46 -4.89
N SER A 52 18.33 0.86 -3.68
CA SER A 52 18.64 -0.05 -2.58
C SER A 52 17.41 -0.87 -2.16
N VAL A 53 17.46 -2.19 -2.36
CA VAL A 53 16.39 -3.13 -1.94
C VAL A 53 16.02 -2.95 -0.47
N THR A 54 17.01 -2.75 0.40
CA THR A 54 16.79 -2.56 1.84
C THR A 54 16.03 -1.27 2.13
N GLU A 55 16.35 -0.16 1.46
CA GLU A 55 15.66 1.12 1.67
C GLU A 55 14.21 1.06 1.20
N TYR A 56 13.94 0.47 0.04
CA TYR A 56 12.57 0.31 -0.46
C TYR A 56 11.74 -0.62 0.44
N TYR A 57 12.33 -1.70 0.94
CA TYR A 57 11.66 -2.57 1.90
C TYR A 57 11.23 -1.79 3.16
N GLN A 58 12.15 -1.04 3.77
CA GLN A 58 11.84 -0.26 4.97
C GLN A 58 10.81 0.84 4.68
N ARG A 59 10.93 1.51 3.53
CA ARG A 59 9.96 2.51 3.06
C ARG A 59 8.56 1.91 2.96
N TYR A 60 8.37 0.84 2.20
CA TYR A 60 7.05 0.26 2.01
C TYR A 60 6.49 -0.40 3.27
N LYS A 61 7.34 -0.97 4.13
CA LYS A 61 6.92 -1.43 5.45
C LYS A 61 6.35 -0.29 6.29
N ALA A 62 7.02 0.86 6.31
CA ALA A 62 6.53 2.03 7.03
C ALA A 62 5.21 2.57 6.44
N LEU A 63 5.11 2.66 5.11
CA LEU A 63 3.88 3.09 4.44
C LEU A 63 2.71 2.12 4.67
N SER A 64 2.97 0.82 4.66
CA SER A 64 2.00 -0.23 5.00
C SER A 64 1.52 -0.07 6.43
N ASN A 65 2.43 0.11 7.40
CA ASN A 65 2.06 0.32 8.81
C ASN A 65 1.21 1.59 9.00
N ALA A 66 1.40 2.60 8.17
CA ALA A 66 0.63 3.84 8.19
C ALA A 66 -0.72 3.75 7.44
N GLY A 67 -1.03 2.63 6.78
CA GLY A 67 -2.27 2.48 6.00
C GLY A 67 -2.31 3.36 4.74
N THR A 68 -1.15 3.67 4.16
CA THR A 68 -0.97 4.69 3.10
C THR A 68 -1.65 4.33 1.79
N GLU A 69 -2.18 5.34 1.10
CA GLU A 69 -2.58 5.24 -0.31
C GLU A 69 -1.44 5.71 -1.23
N ILE A 70 -1.08 4.90 -2.23
CA ILE A 70 0.02 5.20 -3.16
C ILE A 70 -0.54 5.39 -4.57
N HIS A 71 -0.24 6.54 -5.16
CA HIS A 71 -0.60 6.88 -6.54
C HIS A 71 0.66 6.84 -7.41
N PHE A 72 0.67 5.98 -8.42
CA PHE A 72 1.79 5.83 -9.34
C PHE A 72 1.58 6.65 -10.62
N HIS A 73 2.58 7.47 -10.95
CA HIS A 73 2.61 8.32 -12.13
C HIS A 73 3.83 7.98 -12.99
N GLY A 74 3.61 7.61 -14.25
CA GLY A 74 4.68 7.20 -15.16
C GLY A 74 5.25 5.83 -14.78
N TRP A 75 6.53 5.72 -14.43
CA TRP A 75 7.17 4.43 -14.21
C TRP A 75 7.67 4.17 -12.78
N CYS A 76 7.71 2.89 -12.41
CA CYS A 76 8.26 2.38 -11.17
C CYS A 76 9.06 1.11 -11.48
N MET A 77 10.39 1.21 -11.41
CA MET A 77 11.31 0.17 -11.88
C MET A 77 12.09 -0.47 -10.72
N SER A 78 12.60 -1.68 -10.95
CA SER A 78 13.53 -2.33 -10.04
C SER A 78 12.92 -2.46 -8.62
N ALA A 79 13.65 -2.04 -7.58
CA ALA A 79 13.21 -2.08 -6.18
C ALA A 79 11.93 -1.27 -5.90
N CYS A 80 11.56 -0.30 -6.75
CA CYS A 80 10.28 0.40 -6.61
C CYS A 80 9.10 -0.59 -6.67
N THR A 81 9.20 -1.65 -7.48
CA THR A 81 8.12 -2.64 -7.62
C THR A 81 7.89 -3.51 -6.38
N MET A 82 8.71 -3.37 -5.32
CA MET A 82 8.55 -4.10 -4.05
C MET A 82 7.25 -3.74 -3.34
N PHE A 83 6.61 -2.61 -3.64
CA PHE A 83 5.29 -2.26 -3.07
C PHE A 83 4.24 -3.36 -3.31
N LEU A 84 4.43 -4.21 -4.33
CA LEU A 84 3.57 -5.34 -4.68
C LEU A 84 3.69 -6.52 -3.70
N PHE A 85 4.63 -6.48 -2.74
CA PHE A 85 4.79 -7.59 -1.81
C PHE A 85 3.54 -7.81 -0.95
N THR A 86 3.12 -9.07 -0.84
CA THR A 86 1.87 -9.47 -0.17
C THR A 86 1.88 -9.21 1.33
N GLU A 87 3.04 -9.03 1.93
CA GLU A 87 3.22 -8.66 3.33
C GLU A 87 2.88 -7.18 3.62
N PHE A 88 2.86 -6.31 2.61
CA PHE A 88 2.50 -4.90 2.75
C PHE A 88 0.98 -4.69 2.70
N THR A 89 0.28 -5.28 3.67
CA THR A 89 -1.19 -5.38 3.71
C THR A 89 -1.92 -4.06 3.90
N GLY A 90 -1.23 -3.01 4.37
CA GLY A 90 -1.82 -1.69 4.60
C GLY A 90 -1.72 -0.72 3.43
N ILE A 91 -1.03 -1.09 2.34
CA ILE A 91 -0.91 -0.24 1.15
C ILE A 91 -2.16 -0.40 0.28
N LYS A 92 -2.80 0.73 -0.05
CA LYS A 92 -3.76 0.80 -1.16
C LYS A 92 -3.07 1.49 -2.33
N ALA A 93 -3.03 0.87 -3.50
CA ALA A 93 -2.30 1.42 -4.64
C ALA A 93 -3.17 1.52 -5.88
N CYS A 94 -2.93 2.57 -6.66
CA CYS A 94 -3.51 2.78 -7.97
C CYS A 94 -2.45 3.38 -8.91
N ALA A 95 -2.69 3.32 -10.22
CA ALA A 95 -1.79 3.90 -11.20
C ALA A 95 -2.54 4.72 -12.27
N ASP A 96 -1.87 5.71 -12.82
CA ASP A 96 -2.36 6.47 -13.97
C ASP A 96 -2.38 5.61 -15.24
N PRO A 97 -3.25 5.94 -16.22
CA PRO A 97 -3.20 5.33 -17.55
C PRO A 97 -1.82 5.47 -18.19
N GLY A 98 -1.28 4.37 -18.71
CA GLY A 98 0.04 4.34 -19.35
C GLY A 98 1.21 4.24 -18.38
N ALA A 99 0.95 4.12 -17.07
CA ALA A 99 2.00 3.83 -16.11
C ALA A 99 2.59 2.42 -16.29
N MET A 100 3.83 2.21 -15.87
CA MET A 100 4.58 0.98 -16.14
C MET A 100 5.38 0.50 -14.93
N PHE A 101 5.44 -0.83 -14.76
CA PHE A 101 6.26 -1.50 -13.76
C PHE A 101 7.36 -2.32 -14.41
N GLY A 102 8.61 -2.11 -13.98
CA GLY A 102 9.79 -2.74 -14.56
C GLY A 102 10.50 -3.71 -13.62
N PHE A 103 10.78 -4.90 -14.12
CA PHE A 103 11.37 -5.99 -13.36
C PHE A 103 12.70 -6.46 -13.95
N HIS A 104 13.68 -6.69 -13.09
CA HIS A 104 14.94 -7.36 -13.38
C HIS A 104 15.44 -8.03 -12.08
N LYS A 105 16.41 -8.94 -12.19
CA LYS A 105 16.98 -9.62 -11.02
C LYS A 105 17.93 -8.70 -10.26
N PRO A 106 17.92 -8.72 -8.92
CA PRO A 106 18.77 -7.87 -8.10
C PRO A 106 20.25 -8.09 -8.40
N PHE A 107 21.03 -7.02 -8.25
CA PHE A 107 22.47 -7.06 -8.44
C PHE A 107 23.17 -6.06 -7.54
N GLN A 108 24.47 -6.26 -7.34
CA GLN A 108 25.35 -5.28 -6.71
C GLN A 108 26.10 -4.54 -7.81
N MET A 109 26.23 -3.22 -7.70
CA MET A 109 27.11 -2.46 -8.59
C MET A 109 28.58 -2.73 -8.25
N LYS A 110 29.46 -2.63 -9.25
CA LYS A 110 30.89 -2.47 -9.00
C LYS A 110 31.18 -1.10 -8.41
N SER A 111 32.38 -0.91 -7.89
CA SER A 111 32.88 0.38 -7.37
C SER A 111 32.80 1.51 -8.39
N ASP A 112 32.91 1.19 -9.69
CA ASP A 112 32.76 2.15 -10.79
C ASP A 112 31.34 2.69 -10.97
N ARG A 113 30.33 2.09 -10.32
CA ARG A 113 28.89 2.39 -10.46
C ARG A 113 28.38 2.42 -11.90
N LYS A 114 29.07 1.74 -12.83
CA LYS A 114 28.68 1.63 -14.23
C LYS A 114 28.18 0.24 -14.57
N THR A 115 28.71 -0.79 -13.91
CA THR A 115 28.40 -2.18 -14.26
C THR A 115 28.04 -3.01 -13.04
N ALA A 116 27.25 -4.07 -13.27
CA ALA A 116 26.96 -5.06 -12.24
C ALA A 116 28.20 -5.88 -11.87
N LEU A 117 28.34 -6.21 -10.59
CA LEU A 117 29.31 -7.17 -10.08
C LEU A 117 28.90 -8.58 -10.49
N ARG A 118 29.79 -9.30 -11.20
CA ARG A 118 29.51 -10.62 -11.80
C ARG A 118 30.34 -11.76 -11.19
N THR A 119 30.80 -11.61 -9.96
CA THR A 119 31.50 -12.70 -9.27
C THR A 119 30.55 -13.88 -9.01
N LYS A 120 31.08 -15.10 -8.86
CA LYS A 120 30.26 -16.27 -8.51
C LYS A 120 29.41 -16.05 -7.26
N ALA A 121 29.95 -15.33 -6.27
CA ALA A 121 29.23 -14.96 -5.05
C ALA A 121 28.07 -13.98 -5.33
N ALA A 122 28.30 -12.93 -6.12
CA ALA A 122 27.26 -11.98 -6.50
C ALA A 122 26.13 -12.65 -7.29
N VAL A 123 26.46 -13.56 -8.21
CA VAL A 123 25.46 -14.33 -8.96
C VAL A 123 24.62 -15.23 -8.04
N ARG A 124 25.24 -15.91 -7.07
CA ARG A 124 24.50 -16.73 -6.09
C ARG A 124 23.59 -15.88 -5.22
N SER A 125 24.09 -14.77 -4.69
CA SER A 125 23.32 -13.82 -3.88
C SER A 125 22.13 -13.27 -4.65
N ALA A 126 22.33 -12.84 -5.91
CA ALA A 126 21.26 -12.36 -6.78
C ALA A 126 20.16 -13.41 -6.98
N ARG A 127 20.51 -14.68 -7.19
CA ARG A 127 19.53 -15.77 -7.33
C ARG A 127 18.74 -16.00 -6.04
N GLN A 128 19.40 -15.97 -4.90
CA GLN A 128 18.74 -16.15 -3.61
C GLN A 128 17.76 -15.01 -3.32
N ILE A 129 18.19 -13.77 -3.48
CA ILE A 129 17.32 -12.60 -3.28
C ILE A 129 16.16 -12.63 -4.27
N TRP A 130 16.40 -12.98 -5.54
CA TRP A 130 15.32 -13.12 -6.52
C TRP A 130 14.29 -14.19 -6.13
N SER A 131 14.74 -15.31 -5.56
CA SER A 131 13.82 -16.34 -5.07
C SER A 131 12.94 -15.79 -3.94
N LEU A 132 13.51 -15.07 -2.97
CA LEU A 132 12.75 -14.45 -1.89
C LEU A 132 11.77 -13.41 -2.43
N TYR A 133 12.23 -12.58 -3.37
CA TYR A 133 11.40 -11.59 -4.06
C TYR A 133 10.16 -12.23 -4.68
N LEU A 134 10.34 -13.33 -5.43
CA LEU A 134 9.22 -14.05 -6.05
C LEU A 134 8.23 -14.58 -5.01
N GLU A 135 8.70 -15.11 -3.88
CA GLU A 135 7.82 -15.66 -2.85
C GLU A 135 7.01 -14.58 -2.10
N SER A 136 7.50 -13.34 -2.05
CA SER A 136 6.73 -12.20 -1.52
C SER A 136 5.69 -11.64 -2.50
N LEU A 137 5.66 -12.05 -3.78
CA LEU A 137 4.73 -11.49 -4.78
C LEU A 137 3.36 -12.20 -4.82
N PRO A 138 2.30 -11.54 -5.30
CA PRO A 138 1.00 -12.15 -5.53
C PRO A 138 1.11 -13.38 -6.45
N PRO A 139 0.33 -14.46 -6.24
CA PRO A 139 0.52 -15.75 -6.93
C PRO A 139 0.55 -15.66 -8.46
N LEU A 140 -0.34 -14.86 -9.06
CA LEU A 140 -0.43 -14.71 -10.51
C LEU A 140 0.82 -14.03 -11.08
N LEU A 141 1.27 -12.93 -10.46
CA LEU A 141 2.48 -12.23 -10.88
C LEU A 141 3.72 -13.10 -10.65
N ARG A 142 3.81 -13.79 -9.52
CA ARG A 142 4.87 -14.76 -9.22
C ARG A 142 4.96 -15.83 -10.30
N GLN A 143 3.83 -16.42 -10.68
CA GLN A 143 3.79 -17.47 -11.71
C GLN A 143 4.18 -16.93 -13.08
N TYR A 144 3.73 -15.73 -13.43
CA TYR A 144 4.11 -15.06 -14.67
C TYR A 144 5.62 -14.84 -14.73
N LEU A 145 6.22 -14.22 -13.70
CA LEU A 145 7.66 -13.93 -13.64
C LEU A 145 8.54 -15.17 -13.59
N LYS A 146 8.02 -16.32 -13.14
CA LYS A 146 8.72 -17.62 -13.22
C LYS A 146 8.77 -18.20 -14.64
N ARG A 147 7.86 -17.79 -15.53
CA ARG A 147 7.73 -18.34 -16.91
C ARG A 147 8.39 -17.49 -17.98
N VAL A 148 8.51 -16.18 -17.75
CA VAL A 148 9.11 -15.25 -18.71
C VAL A 148 10.59 -15.00 -18.43
N ARG A 149 11.32 -14.53 -19.44
CA ARG A 149 12.71 -14.07 -19.25
C ARG A 149 12.70 -12.74 -18.50
N VAL A 150 13.10 -12.78 -17.23
CA VAL A 150 13.41 -11.56 -16.45
C VAL A 150 14.90 -11.24 -16.59
N PRO A 151 15.27 -10.04 -17.08
CA PRO A 151 16.66 -9.62 -17.23
C PRO A 151 17.47 -9.77 -15.95
N SER A 152 18.76 -10.08 -16.09
CA SER A 152 19.67 -10.35 -14.98
C SER A 152 21.04 -9.74 -15.26
N PRO A 153 21.35 -8.58 -14.65
CA PRO A 153 22.63 -7.92 -14.85
C PRO A 153 23.85 -8.75 -14.40
N THR A 154 23.65 -9.62 -13.40
CA THR A 154 24.67 -10.59 -12.95
C THR A 154 24.89 -11.73 -13.94
N ALA A 155 23.96 -11.99 -14.86
CA ALA A 155 24.05 -13.03 -15.88
C ALA A 155 24.48 -12.53 -17.27
N GLY A 156 24.65 -11.22 -17.46
CA GLY A 156 25.14 -10.66 -18.73
C GLY A 156 24.34 -9.49 -19.26
N ASP A 157 23.06 -9.37 -18.88
CA ASP A 157 22.19 -8.29 -19.36
C ASP A 157 22.68 -6.90 -18.87
N GLU A 158 22.27 -5.83 -19.54
CA GLU A 158 22.58 -4.46 -19.11
C GLU A 158 21.77 -4.08 -17.86
N THR A 159 22.30 -3.16 -17.05
CA THR A 159 21.69 -2.76 -15.76
C THR A 159 20.33 -2.07 -15.92
N ASN A 160 20.06 -1.49 -17.08
CA ASN A 160 18.82 -0.76 -17.37
C ASN A 160 17.85 -1.58 -18.23
N THR A 161 18.20 -2.83 -18.59
CA THR A 161 17.28 -3.71 -19.29
C THR A 161 16.24 -4.26 -18.32
N MET A 162 14.97 -4.03 -18.62
CA MET A 162 13.84 -4.38 -17.77
C MET A 162 12.81 -5.20 -18.54
N LEU A 163 12.15 -6.13 -17.86
CA LEU A 163 10.85 -6.65 -18.27
C LEU A 163 9.79 -5.63 -17.86
N ILE A 164 9.05 -5.09 -18.82
CA ILE A 164 8.02 -4.09 -18.56
C ILE A 164 6.63 -4.73 -18.53
N ILE A 165 5.85 -4.38 -17.51
CA ILE A 165 4.43 -4.77 -17.37
C ILE A 165 3.60 -3.48 -17.26
N PRO A 166 2.57 -3.29 -18.10
CA PRO A 166 1.64 -2.18 -17.96
C PRO A 166 0.96 -2.18 -16.60
N ALA A 167 0.81 -1.02 -15.97
CA ALA A 167 0.25 -0.92 -14.63
C ALA A 167 -1.19 -1.41 -14.55
N GLU A 168 -1.96 -1.32 -15.63
CA GLU A 168 -3.36 -1.78 -15.70
C GLU A 168 -3.51 -3.30 -15.53
N MET A 169 -2.43 -4.06 -15.70
CA MET A 169 -2.43 -5.50 -15.41
C MET A 169 -2.27 -5.81 -13.92
N LEU A 170 -1.75 -4.85 -13.14
CA LEU A 170 -1.33 -5.07 -11.75
C LEU A 170 -2.13 -4.24 -10.74
N LEU A 171 -2.62 -3.06 -11.14
CA LEU A 171 -3.32 -2.13 -10.27
C LEU A 171 -4.58 -1.58 -10.93
N PRO A 172 -5.58 -1.18 -10.12
CA PRO A 172 -6.67 -0.37 -10.62
C PRO A 172 -6.16 1.01 -11.06
N ARG A 173 -6.95 1.68 -11.90
CA ARG A 173 -6.73 3.09 -12.22
C ARG A 173 -6.95 3.94 -10.99
N CYS A 174 -6.15 4.99 -10.83
CA CYS A 174 -6.47 6.01 -9.83
C CYS A 174 -7.83 6.61 -10.16
N SER A 175 -8.77 6.47 -9.24
CA SER A 175 -10.02 7.22 -9.33
C SER A 175 -9.64 8.69 -9.25
N ASN A 176 -10.03 9.47 -10.26
CA ASN A 176 -10.08 10.91 -10.12
C ASN A 176 -11.10 11.19 -9.02
N THR A 177 -10.66 11.19 -7.76
CA THR A 177 -11.36 11.92 -6.72
C THR A 177 -11.26 13.36 -7.18
N VAL A 178 -12.26 13.81 -7.96
CA VAL A 178 -12.62 15.21 -7.99
C VAL A 178 -12.78 15.55 -6.52
N ALA A 179 -11.78 16.23 -5.97
CA ALA A 179 -11.82 16.71 -4.62
C ALA A 179 -13.17 17.36 -4.45
N ALA A 180 -13.93 16.92 -3.44
CA ALA A 180 -15.02 17.71 -2.93
C ALA A 180 -14.43 19.09 -2.57
N GLN A 181 -14.61 20.04 -3.48
CA GLN A 181 -14.52 21.47 -3.22
C GLN A 181 -15.90 21.93 -2.76
#